data_AF-A0A482WHC8-F1
#
_entry.id   AF-A0A482WHC8-F1
#
_cell.length_a   1.000
_cell.length_b   1.000
_cell.length_c   1.000
_cell.angle_alpha   90.00
_cell.angle_beta   90.00
_cell.angle_gamma   90.00
#
_symmetry.space_group_name_H-M   'P 1'
#
loop_
_entity.id
_entity.type
_entity.pdbx_description
1 polymer ?
#
loop_
_entity_poly.entity_id
_entity_poly.type
_entity_poly.pdbx_seq_one_letter_code
_entity_poly.pdbx_strand_id
1 'polypeptide(L)'
;MVPSVSLATALCFVRLASSVPSPEPTISPYNSTTTTTTTTSPPTTSTTPSPVEGKIWVLLVAGSKGFYNYRHQADICHAYQIIHASGIPDENIIVMMYDDIANNDDNVFPGKIFNRPGGSDVYKGVPKDYTLDDVNPKNFINILKGNKEALAGIGSGRVIESGPNDHIFINFVDHGGPGVLYFPNEELMADELISNITEMAYYKKFGKLVLYVEACFAGSMFQNLLKDNLNVFVTTASDPYESSYACYYDDSIGTYLGDVFSVNWMEDTEKEDLTRESLNRQFEIVRAETKTSHVEEYGDLDLGITKLSSIIGYQSMRNRMWNMKNEKSFVRFKDAVPSIQVPNSILQRKLDSTKGAFDRMELKMKLHVLKQNIYITTHLSKFVNFCNMPWTRLPVMLNAINKQCSKENVNLIGLKNVI
;
A
#
# COMPACT_ATOMS: atom_id res chain seq x y z
N MET A 1 -36.80 19.32 17.51
CA MET A 1 -35.75 20.17 18.12
C MET A 1 -34.44 19.82 17.46
N VAL A 2 -33.85 20.77 16.72
CA VAL A 2 -32.54 20.62 16.08
C VAL A 2 -31.49 20.44 17.18
N PRO A 3 -30.65 19.39 17.19
CA PRO A 3 -29.71 19.19 18.27
C PRO A 3 -28.57 20.20 18.16
N SER A 4 -28.35 20.91 19.27
CA SER A 4 -27.41 21.99 19.53
C SER A 4 -25.91 21.67 19.34
N VAL A 5 -25.58 20.47 18.86
CA VAL A 5 -24.19 20.03 18.59
C VAL A 5 -23.63 20.66 17.30
N SER A 6 -24.50 21.04 16.36
CA SER A 6 -24.12 21.69 15.10
C SER A 6 -23.45 23.06 15.30
N LEU A 7 -23.90 23.84 16.29
CA LEU A 7 -23.41 25.20 16.51
C LEU A 7 -22.06 25.24 17.22
N ALA A 8 -21.83 24.33 18.18
CA ALA A 8 -20.54 24.22 18.89
C ALA A 8 -19.42 23.78 17.93
N THR A 9 -19.73 22.85 17.01
CA THR A 9 -18.80 22.39 15.96
C THR A 9 -18.47 23.52 14.98
N ALA A 10 -19.45 24.32 14.58
CA ALA A 10 -19.25 25.47 13.69
C ALA A 10 -18.44 26.61 14.33
N LEU A 11 -18.65 26.88 15.62
CA LEU A 11 -17.90 27.90 16.37
C LEU A 11 -16.41 27.53 16.55
N CYS A 12 -16.07 26.25 16.53
CA CYS A 12 -14.69 25.77 16.63
C CYS A 12 -13.88 26.00 15.34
N PHE A 13 -14.53 25.96 14.17
CA PHE A 13 -13.89 26.23 12.87
C PHE A 13 -13.58 27.72 12.63
N VAL A 14 -14.44 28.63 13.11
CA VAL A 14 -14.32 30.08 12.82
C VAL A 14 -13.14 30.74 13.54
N ARG A 15 -12.69 30.21 14.68
CA ARG A 15 -11.59 30.82 15.47
C ARG A 15 -10.18 30.49 15.00
N LEU A 16 -9.99 29.45 14.17
CA LEU A 16 -8.65 29.02 13.70
C LEU A 16 -8.26 29.65 12.36
N ALA A 17 -9.22 30.19 11.60
CA ALA A 17 -8.98 30.75 10.26
C ALA A 17 -8.46 32.20 10.25
N SER A 18 -8.21 32.81 11.41
CA SER A 18 -7.95 34.26 11.53
C SER A 18 -6.48 34.66 11.64
N SER A 19 -5.51 33.74 11.50
CA SER A 19 -4.11 34.05 11.84
C SER A 19 -3.06 33.44 10.92
N VAL A 20 -3.22 33.53 9.59
CA VAL A 20 -2.11 33.26 8.65
C VAL A 20 -2.18 34.23 7.45
N PRO A 21 -1.11 35.00 7.14
CA PRO A 21 -1.07 35.86 5.97
C PRO A 21 -0.76 35.06 4.69
N SER A 22 -1.38 35.46 3.57
CA SER A 22 -1.23 34.87 2.25
C SER A 22 -0.01 35.44 1.49
N PRO A 23 0.74 34.66 0.70
CA PRO A 23 1.60 35.17 -0.35
C PRO A 23 0.91 35.16 -1.73
N GLU A 24 1.21 36.17 -2.55
CA GLU A 24 0.77 36.34 -3.95
C GLU A 24 1.54 35.44 -4.94
N PRO A 25 0.95 35.06 -6.08
CA PRO A 25 1.62 34.31 -7.14
C PRO A 25 2.25 35.23 -8.19
N THR A 26 3.48 34.91 -8.62
CA THR A 26 4.12 35.46 -9.83
C THR A 26 4.05 34.44 -10.97
N ILE A 27 3.54 34.91 -12.12
CA ILE A 27 3.45 34.17 -13.39
C ILE A 27 4.62 34.62 -14.28
N SER A 28 5.25 33.68 -14.99
CA SER A 28 6.14 33.97 -16.14
C SER A 28 5.96 32.91 -17.23
N PRO A 29 6.06 33.26 -18.53
CA PRO A 29 5.44 32.50 -19.61
C PRO A 29 6.34 31.47 -20.30
N TYR A 30 5.62 30.54 -20.92
CA TYR A 30 6.00 29.47 -21.84
C TYR A 30 6.87 29.94 -23.02
N ASN A 31 7.80 29.09 -23.45
CA ASN A 31 8.33 29.08 -24.82
C ASN A 31 8.43 27.64 -25.32
N SER A 32 7.98 27.44 -26.56
CA SER A 32 7.92 26.18 -27.28
C SER A 32 9.08 26.07 -28.27
N THR A 33 9.62 24.88 -28.48
CA THR A 33 10.28 24.54 -29.76
C THR A 33 10.26 23.03 -30.03
N THR A 34 9.83 22.69 -31.24
CA THR A 34 9.74 21.39 -31.90
C THR A 34 11.11 20.94 -32.43
N THR A 35 11.43 19.63 -32.48
CA THR A 35 12.17 19.00 -33.61
C THR A 35 12.01 17.47 -33.63
N THR A 36 11.36 17.02 -34.70
CA THR A 36 11.58 15.87 -35.62
C THR A 36 12.13 14.50 -35.17
N THR A 37 11.35 13.50 -35.58
CA THR A 37 11.53 12.06 -35.68
C THR A 37 12.68 11.59 -36.57
N THR A 38 13.28 10.43 -36.24
CA THR A 38 13.81 9.47 -37.22
C THR A 38 13.66 8.03 -36.73
N THR A 39 13.02 7.23 -37.58
CA THR A 39 12.80 5.78 -37.51
C THR A 39 14.02 4.97 -37.94
N THR A 40 14.35 3.88 -37.24
CA THR A 40 14.90 2.66 -37.85
C THR A 40 14.46 1.43 -37.05
N SER A 41 14.25 0.31 -37.74
CA SER A 41 13.81 -1.00 -37.23
C SER A 41 14.81 -2.08 -37.73
N PRO A 42 14.71 -3.36 -37.31
CA PRO A 42 15.65 -3.96 -36.35
C PRO A 42 16.42 -5.15 -36.96
N PRO A 43 17.36 -5.78 -36.21
CA PRO A 43 17.74 -7.16 -36.45
C PRO A 43 17.21 -8.08 -35.35
N THR A 44 16.48 -9.08 -35.79
CA THR A 44 16.19 -10.35 -35.13
C THR A 44 17.47 -11.11 -34.77
N THR A 45 17.60 -11.55 -33.53
CA THR A 45 18.20 -12.87 -33.22
C THR A 45 17.55 -13.44 -31.97
N SER A 46 17.18 -14.72 -32.07
CA SER A 46 16.68 -15.56 -31.00
C SER A 46 17.78 -15.85 -29.98
N THR A 47 17.57 -15.45 -28.74
CA THR A 47 18.37 -15.91 -27.61
C THR A 47 17.43 -16.41 -26.51
N THR A 48 17.64 -17.67 -26.14
CA THR A 48 17.28 -18.26 -24.85
C THR A 48 17.48 -17.21 -23.75
N PRO A 49 16.55 -17.04 -22.79
CA PRO A 49 16.64 -15.95 -21.82
C PRO A 49 17.96 -16.06 -21.05
N SER A 50 18.84 -15.08 -21.28
CA SER A 50 20.04 -14.89 -20.47
C SER A 50 19.61 -14.76 -19.01
N PRO A 51 20.31 -15.40 -18.06
CA PRO A 51 20.12 -15.13 -16.64
C PRO A 51 20.23 -13.63 -16.42
N VAL A 52 19.36 -13.06 -15.59
CA VAL A 52 19.53 -11.69 -15.07
C VAL A 52 20.98 -11.60 -14.59
N GLU A 53 21.73 -10.60 -15.06
CA GLU A 53 23.12 -10.41 -14.68
C GLU A 53 23.18 -9.84 -13.25
N GLY A 54 22.64 -10.54 -12.26
CA GLY A 54 22.47 -10.06 -10.88
C GLY A 54 21.44 -10.86 -10.09
N LYS A 55 21.48 -10.71 -8.77
CA LYS A 55 20.47 -11.25 -7.85
C LYS A 55 19.21 -10.40 -7.89
N ILE A 56 18.07 -11.02 -7.58
CA ILE A 56 16.83 -10.31 -7.28
C ILE A 56 16.66 -10.32 -5.77
N TRP A 57 16.50 -9.14 -5.19
CA TRP A 57 16.17 -8.89 -3.79
C TRP A 57 14.74 -8.42 -3.66
N VAL A 58 14.07 -8.85 -2.60
CA VAL A 58 12.64 -8.59 -2.38
C VAL A 58 12.42 -8.07 -0.97
N LEU A 59 11.69 -6.96 -0.85
CA LEU A 59 11.20 -6.43 0.41
C LEU A 59 9.67 -6.33 0.39
N LEU A 60 9.01 -7.14 1.23
CA LEU A 60 7.56 -7.19 1.35
C LEU A 60 7.13 -6.56 2.67
N VAL A 61 6.21 -5.60 2.63
CA VAL A 61 5.86 -4.77 3.79
C VAL A 61 4.35 -4.62 3.92
N ALA A 62 3.79 -5.12 5.03
CA ALA A 62 2.43 -4.81 5.46
C ALA A 62 2.50 -3.74 6.55
N GLY A 63 2.03 -2.53 6.25
CA GLY A 63 2.15 -1.37 7.16
C GLY A 63 1.10 -1.33 8.28
N SER A 64 0.06 -2.16 8.24
CA SER A 64 -0.97 -2.17 9.30
C SER A 64 -0.86 -3.35 10.27
N LYS A 65 -1.61 -3.21 11.36
CA LYS A 65 -2.01 -4.28 12.27
C LYS A 65 -3.52 -4.32 12.49
N GLY A 66 -3.99 -5.32 13.21
CA GLY A 66 -5.37 -5.50 13.66
C GLY A 66 -6.24 -6.21 12.64
N PHE A 67 -7.23 -6.95 13.13
CA PHE A 67 -8.01 -7.88 12.32
C PHE A 67 -8.90 -7.22 11.23
N TYR A 68 -9.24 -5.93 11.38
CA TYR A 68 -9.91 -5.18 10.31
C TYR A 68 -9.01 -4.92 9.10
N ASN A 69 -7.69 -4.96 9.32
CA ASN A 69 -6.66 -4.82 8.29
C ASN A 69 -6.02 -6.15 7.89
N TYR A 70 -6.73 -7.26 8.13
CA TYR A 70 -6.35 -8.60 7.69
C TYR A 70 -5.78 -8.63 6.25
N ARG A 71 -6.47 -7.94 5.34
CA ARG A 71 -6.14 -7.82 3.91
C ARG A 71 -4.69 -7.42 3.61
N HIS A 72 -4.09 -6.48 4.36
CA HIS A 72 -2.73 -6.01 4.04
C HIS A 72 -1.67 -7.10 4.33
N GLN A 73 -1.82 -7.84 5.43
CA GLN A 73 -0.93 -8.97 5.73
C GLN A 73 -1.23 -10.17 4.83
N ALA A 74 -2.50 -10.37 4.44
CA ALA A 74 -2.87 -11.39 3.47
C ALA A 74 -2.26 -11.13 2.09
N ASP A 75 -2.27 -9.88 1.62
CA ASP A 75 -1.64 -9.47 0.37
C ASP A 75 -0.13 -9.76 0.40
N ILE A 76 0.57 -9.36 1.45
CA ILE A 76 2.01 -9.61 1.59
C ILE A 76 2.34 -11.11 1.70
N CYS A 77 1.51 -11.87 2.42
CA CYS A 77 1.64 -13.33 2.45
C CYS A 77 1.48 -13.93 1.04
N HIS A 78 0.51 -13.46 0.25
CA HIS A 78 0.29 -13.93 -1.11
C HIS A 78 1.43 -13.52 -2.06
N ALA A 79 1.91 -12.28 -1.97
CA ALA A 79 3.09 -11.80 -2.70
C ALA A 79 4.32 -12.67 -2.40
N TYR A 80 4.52 -13.06 -1.13
CA TYR A 80 5.57 -14.02 -0.76
C TYR A 80 5.40 -15.36 -1.49
N GLN A 81 4.20 -15.94 -1.48
CA GLN A 81 3.96 -17.23 -2.15
C GLN A 81 4.30 -17.17 -3.64
N ILE A 82 3.92 -16.08 -4.32
CA ILE A 82 4.22 -15.86 -5.74
C ILE A 82 5.72 -15.78 -5.98
N ILE A 83 6.43 -15.00 -5.17
CA ILE A 83 7.86 -14.74 -5.31
C ILE A 83 8.68 -16.00 -4.99
N HIS A 84 8.35 -16.69 -3.90
CA HIS A 84 8.95 -17.96 -3.52
C HIS A 84 8.72 -19.03 -4.60
N ALA A 85 7.49 -19.13 -5.12
CA ALA A 85 7.16 -20.05 -6.22
C ALA A 85 7.83 -19.68 -7.56
N SER A 86 8.31 -18.44 -7.69
CA SER A 86 9.06 -17.92 -8.84
C SER A 86 10.58 -18.13 -8.70
N GLY A 87 11.01 -18.87 -7.67
CA GLY A 87 12.39 -19.33 -7.51
C GLY A 87 13.33 -18.32 -6.86
N ILE A 88 12.82 -17.22 -6.30
CA ILE A 88 13.63 -16.33 -5.47
C ILE A 88 13.85 -17.02 -4.12
N PRO A 89 15.12 -17.21 -3.69
CA PRO A 89 15.38 -17.91 -2.44
C PRO A 89 15.06 -17.02 -1.24
N ASP A 90 14.63 -17.62 -0.13
CA ASP A 90 14.21 -16.87 1.07
C ASP A 90 15.32 -15.96 1.62
N GLU A 91 16.60 -16.31 1.42
CA GLU A 91 17.75 -15.46 1.79
C GLU A 91 17.76 -14.09 1.09
N ASN A 92 17.03 -13.95 -0.03
CA ASN A 92 16.85 -12.70 -0.76
C ASN A 92 15.47 -12.05 -0.54
N ILE A 93 14.58 -12.68 0.25
CA ILE A 93 13.25 -12.16 0.56
C ILE A 93 13.23 -11.73 2.03
N ILE A 94 12.86 -10.47 2.26
CA ILE A 94 12.70 -9.90 3.60
C ILE A 94 11.24 -9.51 3.77
N VAL A 95 10.63 -9.98 4.85
CA VAL A 95 9.21 -9.70 5.15
C VAL A 95 9.07 -8.88 6.43
N MET A 96 8.39 -7.74 6.30
CA MET A 96 7.94 -6.91 7.41
C MET A 96 6.41 -7.00 7.50
N MET A 97 5.88 -7.62 8.55
CA MET A 97 4.44 -7.63 8.81
C MET A 97 4.16 -7.82 10.29
N TYR A 98 3.13 -7.18 10.82
CA TYR A 98 2.92 -7.16 12.27
C TYR A 98 2.70 -8.55 12.88
N ASP A 99 2.19 -9.50 12.10
CA ASP A 99 2.01 -10.93 12.42
C ASP A 99 0.93 -11.22 13.50
N ASP A 100 -0.10 -10.37 13.57
CA ASP A 100 -1.21 -10.47 14.53
C ASP A 100 -2.52 -11.01 13.92
N ILE A 101 -2.46 -11.64 12.75
CA ILE A 101 -3.63 -12.12 12.01
C ILE A 101 -3.82 -13.64 12.13
N ALA A 102 -2.79 -14.43 11.84
CA ALA A 102 -2.92 -15.89 11.76
C ALA A 102 -3.41 -16.53 13.07
N ASN A 103 -2.96 -16.01 14.21
CA ASN A 103 -3.34 -16.49 15.54
C ASN A 103 -4.21 -15.48 16.32
N ASN A 104 -4.89 -14.56 15.61
CA ASN A 104 -5.83 -13.65 16.24
C ASN A 104 -7.02 -14.42 16.83
N ASP A 105 -7.55 -13.98 17.98
CA ASP A 105 -8.73 -14.59 18.60
C ASP A 105 -9.99 -14.51 17.70
N ASP A 106 -10.07 -13.50 16.83
CA ASP A 106 -11.14 -13.37 15.85
C ASP A 106 -10.97 -14.30 14.62
N ASN A 107 -9.79 -14.93 14.46
CA ASN A 107 -9.53 -15.82 13.32
C ASN A 107 -10.11 -17.23 13.55
N VAL A 108 -11.19 -17.54 12.84
CA VAL A 108 -11.83 -18.86 12.88
C VAL A 108 -11.00 -19.98 12.24
N PHE A 109 -9.87 -19.65 11.58
CA PHE A 109 -8.91 -20.59 11.03
C PHE A 109 -7.49 -20.35 11.61
N PRO A 110 -7.23 -20.74 12.87
CA PRO A 110 -5.95 -20.48 13.51
C PRO A 110 -4.75 -21.00 12.71
N GLY A 111 -3.70 -20.17 12.63
CA GLY A 111 -2.47 -20.45 11.91
C GLY A 111 -2.57 -20.32 10.39
N LYS A 112 -3.67 -19.78 9.85
CA LYS A 112 -3.87 -19.61 8.39
C LYS A 112 -4.29 -18.20 8.04
N ILE A 113 -3.90 -17.77 6.84
CA ILE A 113 -4.34 -16.53 6.20
C ILE A 113 -4.72 -16.83 4.76
N PHE A 114 -5.74 -16.18 4.23
CA PHE A 114 -6.32 -16.37 2.91
C PHE A 114 -6.45 -15.03 2.21
N ASN A 115 -6.05 -14.91 0.95
CA ASN A 115 -6.11 -13.65 0.20
C ASN A 115 -7.26 -13.58 -0.82
N ARG A 116 -8.05 -14.65 -0.95
CA ARG A 116 -9.25 -14.69 -1.80
C ARG A 116 -10.29 -15.68 -1.30
N PRO A 117 -11.57 -15.52 -1.66
CA PRO A 117 -12.63 -16.45 -1.27
C PRO A 117 -12.36 -17.86 -1.80
N GLY A 118 -12.40 -18.86 -0.92
CA GLY A 118 -12.07 -20.25 -1.29
C GLY A 118 -10.61 -20.48 -1.72
N GLY A 119 -9.72 -19.51 -1.48
CA GLY A 119 -8.29 -19.62 -1.77
C GLY A 119 -7.57 -20.59 -0.83
N SER A 120 -6.32 -20.92 -1.18
CA SER A 120 -5.41 -21.65 -0.29
C SER A 120 -4.88 -20.76 0.82
N ASP A 121 -4.36 -21.39 1.87
CA ASP A 121 -3.58 -20.71 2.91
C ASP A 121 -2.31 -20.11 2.29
N VAL A 122 -2.13 -18.79 2.46
CA VAL A 122 -0.98 -18.02 1.99
C VAL A 122 0.03 -17.72 3.11
N TYR A 123 -0.28 -18.06 4.37
CA TYR A 123 0.58 -17.74 5.52
C TYR A 123 1.76 -18.71 5.69
N LYS A 124 1.57 -19.96 5.27
CA LYS A 124 2.53 -21.03 5.49
C LYS A 124 3.90 -20.69 4.86
N GLY A 125 4.93 -20.72 5.70
CA GLY A 125 6.31 -20.54 5.28
C GLY A 125 6.74 -19.08 5.07
N VAL A 126 5.85 -18.09 5.23
CA VAL A 126 6.22 -16.68 5.12
C VAL A 126 7.23 -16.31 6.22
N PRO A 127 8.43 -15.81 5.86
CA PRO A 127 9.44 -15.34 6.82
C PRO A 127 8.87 -14.31 7.79
N LYS A 128 9.43 -14.30 9.01
CA LYS A 128 9.08 -13.36 10.08
C LYS A 128 10.28 -12.48 10.39
N ASP A 129 10.84 -11.82 9.36
CA ASP A 129 12.08 -11.05 9.53
C ASP A 129 11.87 -9.88 10.48
N TYR A 130 10.79 -9.12 10.30
CA TYR A 130 10.42 -8.02 11.19
C TYR A 130 8.93 -8.10 11.49
N THR A 131 8.59 -8.25 12.77
CA THR A 131 7.20 -8.41 13.25
C THR A 131 6.92 -7.48 14.41
N LEU A 132 5.64 -7.32 14.77
CA LEU A 132 5.21 -6.44 15.85
C LEU A 132 5.80 -5.02 15.67
N ASP A 133 6.38 -4.45 16.73
CA ASP A 133 6.91 -3.09 16.73
C ASP A 133 8.20 -2.91 15.92
N ASP A 134 8.82 -4.00 15.45
CA ASP A 134 9.94 -3.93 14.51
C ASP A 134 9.48 -3.54 13.08
N VAL A 135 8.17 -3.55 12.83
CA VAL A 135 7.57 -3.00 11.61
C VAL A 135 7.43 -1.49 11.78
N ASN A 136 8.45 -0.74 11.39
CA ASN A 136 8.47 0.72 11.46
C ASN A 136 9.30 1.34 10.32
N PRO A 137 9.12 2.64 10.01
CA PRO A 137 9.81 3.32 8.91
C PRO A 137 11.33 3.26 9.03
N LYS A 138 11.86 3.44 10.25
CA LYS A 138 13.30 3.41 10.50
C LYS A 138 13.91 2.07 10.12
N ASN A 139 13.29 0.96 10.52
CA ASN A 139 13.76 -0.37 10.17
C ASN A 139 13.62 -0.61 8.66
N PHE A 140 12.50 -0.22 8.05
CA PHE A 140 12.30 -0.29 6.60
C PHE A 140 13.43 0.39 5.82
N ILE A 141 13.80 1.63 6.17
CA ILE A 141 14.90 2.35 5.51
C ILE A 141 16.25 1.67 5.74
N ASN A 142 16.53 1.18 6.95
CA ASN A 142 17.78 0.48 7.25
C ASN A 142 17.90 -0.86 6.48
N ILE A 143 16.80 -1.60 6.34
CA ILE A 143 16.73 -2.82 5.53
C ILE A 143 17.05 -2.49 4.08
N LEU A 144 16.35 -1.48 3.54
CA LEU A 144 16.46 -1.07 2.15
C LEU A 144 17.88 -0.60 1.80
N LYS A 145 18.55 0.12 2.71
CA LYS A 145 19.93 0.61 2.53
C LYS A 145 21.03 -0.43 2.80
N GLY A 146 20.68 -1.61 3.30
CA GLY A 146 21.65 -2.64 3.65
C GLY A 146 22.42 -2.38 4.95
N ASN A 147 21.82 -1.68 5.92
CA ASN A 147 22.47 -1.28 7.17
C ASN A 147 22.37 -2.37 8.25
N LYS A 148 23.21 -3.40 8.13
CA LYS A 148 23.26 -4.53 9.09
C LYS A 148 23.53 -4.11 10.53
N GLU A 149 24.41 -3.14 10.73
CA GLU A 149 24.80 -2.70 12.08
C GLU A 149 23.60 -2.07 12.81
N ALA A 150 22.80 -1.26 12.12
CA ALA A 150 21.61 -0.64 12.70
C ALA A 150 20.51 -1.65 13.06
N LEU A 151 20.49 -2.82 12.42
CA LEU A 151 19.50 -3.88 12.67
C LEU A 151 20.05 -5.05 13.49
N ALA A 152 21.27 -4.94 14.01
CA ALA A 152 21.84 -5.97 14.87
C ALA A 152 20.96 -6.13 16.13
N GLY A 153 20.37 -7.32 16.28
CA GLY A 153 19.47 -7.65 17.39
C GLY A 153 18.03 -7.16 17.24
N ILE A 154 17.63 -6.64 16.07
CA ILE A 154 16.26 -6.24 15.74
C ILE A 154 15.72 -7.21 14.69
N GLY A 155 14.56 -7.82 14.94
CA GLY A 155 14.01 -8.86 14.07
C GLY A 155 15.01 -9.98 13.77
N SER A 156 15.10 -10.40 12.51
CA SER A 156 16.10 -11.34 12.01
C SER A 156 17.48 -10.71 11.78
N GLY A 157 17.59 -9.37 11.83
CA GLY A 157 18.79 -8.61 11.48
C GLY A 157 19.17 -8.63 10.00
N ARG A 158 18.33 -9.21 9.14
CA ARG A 158 18.56 -9.31 7.70
C ARG A 158 18.25 -8.00 6.99
N VAL A 159 19.06 -7.67 6.00
CA VAL A 159 18.92 -6.47 5.17
C VAL A 159 19.07 -6.81 3.70
N ILE A 160 18.68 -5.90 2.82
CA ILE A 160 18.99 -6.03 1.39
C ILE A 160 20.49 -5.84 1.19
N GLU A 161 21.15 -6.84 0.59
CA GLU A 161 22.58 -6.79 0.28
C GLU A 161 22.82 -6.73 -1.22
N SER A 162 22.10 -5.83 -1.89
CA SER A 162 22.16 -5.64 -3.33
C SER A 162 23.36 -4.82 -3.79
N GLY A 163 23.88 -5.19 -4.96
CA GLY A 163 24.93 -4.47 -5.68
C GLY A 163 24.43 -3.77 -6.95
N PRO A 164 25.34 -3.15 -7.73
CA PRO A 164 25.01 -2.32 -8.88
C PRO A 164 24.35 -3.06 -10.06
N ASN A 165 24.42 -4.40 -10.08
CA ASN A 165 23.79 -5.21 -11.12
C ASN A 165 22.54 -5.97 -10.60
N ASP A 166 22.27 -5.89 -9.29
CA ASP A 166 21.14 -6.59 -8.69
C ASP A 166 19.85 -5.78 -8.86
N HIS A 167 18.72 -6.47 -8.90
CA HIS A 167 17.41 -5.83 -8.93
C HIS A 167 16.76 -5.89 -7.55
N ILE A 168 16.01 -4.84 -7.18
CA ILE A 168 15.22 -4.79 -5.95
C ILE A 168 13.74 -4.68 -6.35
N PHE A 169 12.91 -5.59 -5.87
CA PHE A 169 11.47 -5.46 -5.88
C PHE A 169 10.96 -5.15 -4.48
N ILE A 170 10.12 -4.13 -4.36
CA ILE A 170 9.48 -3.75 -3.11
C ILE A 170 7.97 -3.80 -3.32
N ASN A 171 7.26 -4.49 -2.44
CA ASN A 171 5.81 -4.40 -2.37
C ASN A 171 5.40 -3.90 -1.00
N PHE A 172 4.81 -2.70 -0.98
CA PHE A 172 4.28 -2.07 0.20
C PHE A 172 2.75 -2.07 0.14
N VAL A 173 2.10 -2.54 1.21
CA VAL A 173 0.64 -2.65 1.33
C VAL A 173 0.19 -2.09 2.67
N ASP A 174 -0.54 -0.98 2.66
CA ASP A 174 -1.21 -0.43 3.85
C ASP A 174 -2.26 0.66 3.54
N HIS A 175 -2.66 1.41 4.56
CA HIS A 175 -3.19 2.75 4.46
C HIS A 175 -2.15 3.77 3.99
N GLY A 176 -2.66 4.87 3.45
CA GLY A 176 -1.86 6.04 3.10
C GLY A 176 -2.65 7.32 3.26
N GLY A 177 -1.94 8.43 3.25
CA GLY A 177 -2.46 9.77 3.16
C GLY A 177 -1.62 10.56 2.17
N PRO A 178 -2.00 11.79 1.81
CA PRO A 178 -1.22 12.49 0.83
C PRO A 178 0.18 12.83 1.38
N GLY A 179 1.22 12.35 0.70
CA GLY A 179 2.63 12.46 1.07
C GLY A 179 3.07 11.56 2.23
N VAL A 180 2.26 10.56 2.64
CA VAL A 180 2.57 9.66 3.75
C VAL A 180 2.10 8.22 3.52
N LEU A 181 2.95 7.26 3.84
CA LEU A 181 2.57 5.86 4.06
C LEU A 181 2.56 5.56 5.57
N TYR A 182 1.56 4.82 6.02
CA TYR A 182 1.45 4.47 7.43
C TYR A 182 2.25 3.19 7.75
N PHE A 183 2.72 3.13 8.98
CA PHE A 183 3.23 1.93 9.62
C PHE A 183 2.39 1.71 10.89
N PRO A 184 2.48 0.55 11.57
CA PRO A 184 1.52 0.18 12.61
C PRO A 184 1.43 1.16 13.78
N ASN A 185 2.48 1.95 14.02
CA ASN A 185 2.55 2.97 15.07
C ASN A 185 3.20 4.29 14.60
N GLU A 186 3.65 4.38 13.35
CA GLU A 186 4.52 5.44 12.85
C GLU A 186 4.16 5.79 11.39
N GLU A 187 4.83 6.79 10.82
CA GLU A 187 4.52 7.32 9.49
C GLU A 187 5.82 7.46 8.68
N LEU A 188 5.81 7.07 7.41
CA LEU A 188 6.90 7.29 6.46
C LEU A 188 6.52 8.43 5.50
N MET A 189 7.27 9.53 5.55
CA MET A 189 7.02 10.68 4.67
C MET A 189 7.58 10.44 3.26
N ALA A 190 6.94 11.05 2.26
CA ALA A 190 7.37 10.95 0.87
C ALA A 190 8.80 11.47 0.62
N ASP A 191 9.16 12.61 1.20
CA ASP A 191 10.50 13.18 1.08
C ASP A 191 11.60 12.29 1.69
N GLU A 192 11.30 11.65 2.83
CA GLU A 192 12.17 10.65 3.44
C GLU A 192 12.38 9.44 2.52
N LEU A 193 11.30 8.86 1.96
CA LEU A 193 11.41 7.73 1.04
C LEU A 193 12.24 8.10 -0.20
N ILE A 194 11.90 9.22 -0.85
CA ILE A 194 12.53 9.67 -2.09
C ILE A 194 14.00 10.02 -1.89
N SER A 195 14.34 10.67 -0.77
CA SER A 195 15.74 11.00 -0.47
C SER A 195 16.60 9.74 -0.27
N ASN A 196 16.09 8.73 0.44
CA ASN A 196 16.81 7.47 0.65
C ASN A 196 16.95 6.65 -0.67
N ILE A 197 15.91 6.59 -1.50
CA ILE A 197 16.00 5.94 -2.83
C ILE A 197 17.02 6.67 -3.73
N THR A 198 17.01 8.01 -3.72
CA THR A 198 17.97 8.82 -4.49
C THR A 198 19.40 8.56 -4.02
N GLU A 199 19.62 8.46 -2.71
CA GLU A 199 20.92 8.13 -2.13
C GLU A 199 21.38 6.72 -2.55
N MET A 200 20.48 5.73 -2.54
CA MET A 200 20.79 4.38 -3.01
C MET A 200 21.18 4.33 -4.48
N ALA A 201 20.47 5.07 -5.34
CA ALA A 201 20.83 5.20 -6.75
C ALA A 201 22.22 5.84 -6.92
N TYR A 202 22.52 6.90 -6.16
CA TYR A 202 23.83 7.55 -6.16
C TYR A 202 24.96 6.59 -5.77
N TYR A 203 24.76 5.76 -4.75
CA TYR A 203 25.72 4.75 -4.31
C TYR A 203 25.65 3.43 -5.09
N LYS A 204 24.88 3.37 -6.19
CA LYS A 204 24.74 2.21 -7.07
C LYS A 204 24.37 0.93 -6.30
N LYS A 205 23.41 1.04 -5.39
CA LYS A 205 22.91 -0.09 -4.58
C LYS A 205 22.00 -1.04 -5.36
N PHE A 206 21.63 -0.71 -6.59
CA PHE A 206 20.84 -1.56 -7.47
C PHE A 206 21.11 -1.20 -8.93
N GLY A 207 20.86 -2.15 -9.83
CA GLY A 207 20.73 -1.91 -11.26
C GLY A 207 19.33 -1.43 -11.64
N LYS A 208 18.29 -2.00 -11.00
CA LYS A 208 16.89 -1.57 -11.14
C LYS A 208 16.17 -1.70 -9.79
N LEU A 209 15.32 -0.73 -9.47
CA LEU A 209 14.39 -0.82 -8.35
C LEU A 209 12.96 -0.69 -8.86
N VAL A 210 12.11 -1.63 -8.45
CA VAL A 210 10.68 -1.64 -8.78
C VAL A 210 9.88 -1.61 -7.49
N LEU A 211 8.93 -0.69 -7.38
CA LEU A 211 8.12 -0.51 -6.19
C LEU A 211 6.62 -0.54 -6.54
N TYR A 212 5.89 -1.46 -5.91
CA TYR A 212 4.44 -1.58 -6.00
C TYR A 212 3.82 -1.11 -4.67
N VAL A 213 2.96 -0.09 -4.74
CA VAL A 213 2.37 0.55 -3.56
C VAL A 213 0.85 0.44 -3.57
N GLU A 214 0.32 -0.42 -2.70
CA GLU A 214 -1.10 -0.47 -2.34
C GLU A 214 -1.33 0.44 -1.13
N ALA A 215 -1.87 1.64 -1.38
CA ALA A 215 -2.29 2.57 -0.34
C ALA A 215 -3.23 3.65 -0.89
N CYS A 216 -3.98 4.30 -0.01
CA CYS A 216 -4.70 5.52 -0.35
C CYS A 216 -3.72 6.64 -0.67
N PHE A 217 -4.05 7.47 -1.66
CA PHE A 217 -3.24 8.60 -2.10
C PHE A 217 -1.82 8.21 -2.52
N ALA A 218 -1.57 6.96 -2.89
CA ALA A 218 -0.23 6.42 -3.08
C ALA A 218 0.58 7.19 -4.14
N GLY A 219 -0.07 7.70 -5.20
CA GLY A 219 0.60 8.53 -6.20
C GLY A 219 1.26 9.80 -5.64
N SER A 220 0.75 10.33 -4.52
CA SER A 220 1.31 11.53 -3.86
C SER A 220 2.69 11.30 -3.25
N MET A 221 3.11 10.05 -3.06
CA MET A 221 4.46 9.70 -2.61
C MET A 221 5.53 9.99 -3.67
N PHE A 222 5.14 10.10 -4.95
CA PHE A 222 6.07 10.17 -6.08
C PHE A 222 5.81 11.36 -7.00
N GLN A 223 4.57 11.84 -7.12
CA GLN A 223 4.21 12.93 -8.00
C GLN A 223 5.06 14.18 -7.72
N ASN A 224 5.80 14.63 -8.74
CA ASN A 224 6.74 15.76 -8.69
C ASN A 224 7.91 15.60 -7.70
N LEU A 225 8.12 14.40 -7.14
CA LEU A 225 9.20 14.10 -6.19
C LEU A 225 10.22 13.11 -6.76
N LEU A 226 9.76 12.02 -7.38
CA LEU A 226 10.62 10.99 -7.95
C LEU A 226 11.16 11.43 -9.31
N LYS A 227 12.49 11.40 -9.48
CA LYS A 227 13.14 11.68 -10.77
C LYS A 227 13.08 10.46 -11.68
N ASP A 228 13.01 10.72 -12.99
CA ASP A 228 12.90 9.73 -14.05
C ASP A 228 14.24 9.09 -14.47
N ASN A 229 15.36 9.52 -13.91
CA ASN A 229 16.70 9.08 -14.30
C ASN A 229 17.44 8.26 -13.23
N LEU A 230 16.70 7.55 -12.37
CA LEU A 230 17.24 6.82 -11.23
C LEU A 230 17.25 5.29 -11.41
N ASN A 231 16.81 4.76 -12.55
CA ASN A 231 16.50 3.32 -12.73
C ASN A 231 15.50 2.81 -11.68
N VAL A 232 14.48 3.62 -11.39
CA VAL A 232 13.41 3.31 -10.44
C VAL A 232 12.08 3.36 -11.18
N PHE A 233 11.33 2.26 -11.17
CA PHE A 233 9.95 2.21 -11.68
C PHE A 233 8.99 2.02 -10.52
N VAL A 234 7.90 2.78 -10.49
CA VAL A 234 6.89 2.68 -9.46
C VAL A 234 5.52 2.52 -10.09
N THR A 235 4.67 1.69 -9.51
CA THR A 235 3.23 1.73 -9.76
C THR A 235 2.45 1.80 -8.45
N THR A 236 1.35 2.55 -8.46
CA THR A 236 0.55 2.85 -7.27
C THR A 236 -0.90 2.47 -7.49
N ALA A 237 -1.55 1.96 -6.44
CA ALA A 237 -2.95 1.55 -6.47
C ALA A 237 -3.95 2.70 -6.72
N SER A 238 -3.54 3.93 -6.40
CA SER A 238 -4.38 5.12 -6.52
C SER A 238 -3.57 6.32 -6.99
N ASP A 239 -4.28 7.30 -7.54
CA ASP A 239 -3.71 8.62 -7.80
C ASP A 239 -3.40 9.38 -6.48
N PRO A 240 -2.83 10.60 -6.55
CA PRO A 240 -2.52 11.43 -5.38
C PRO A 240 -3.71 11.96 -4.59
N TYR A 241 -4.96 11.75 -5.03
CA TYR A 241 -6.16 12.45 -4.54
C TYR A 241 -7.32 11.54 -4.15
N GLU A 242 -7.17 10.22 -4.25
CA GLU A 242 -8.21 9.25 -3.96
C GLU A 242 -7.76 8.12 -3.03
N SER A 243 -8.73 7.33 -2.55
CA SER A 243 -8.45 6.12 -1.77
C SER A 243 -8.19 4.92 -2.67
N SER A 244 -7.38 3.97 -2.19
CA SER A 244 -7.43 2.60 -2.69
C SER A 244 -8.58 1.82 -2.04
N TYR A 245 -8.81 0.59 -2.48
CA TYR A 245 -10.02 -0.17 -2.16
C TYR A 245 -9.70 -1.57 -1.67
N ALA A 246 -10.37 -1.99 -0.61
CA ALA A 246 -10.40 -3.39 -0.17
C ALA A 246 -11.38 -4.20 -1.03
N CYS A 247 -11.21 -5.51 -1.08
CA CYS A 247 -12.11 -6.46 -1.74
C CYS A 247 -12.16 -7.81 -1.00
N TYR A 248 -13.04 -8.71 -1.45
CA TYR A 248 -13.17 -10.05 -0.89
C TYR A 248 -13.54 -10.08 0.59
N TYR A 249 -14.64 -9.44 0.96
CA TYR A 249 -15.30 -9.67 2.22
C TYR A 249 -15.69 -11.13 2.36
N ASP A 250 -15.19 -11.78 3.40
CA ASP A 250 -15.53 -13.14 3.74
C ASP A 250 -16.45 -13.15 4.97
N ASP A 251 -17.66 -13.69 4.82
CA ASP A 251 -18.64 -13.74 5.91
C ASP A 251 -18.21 -14.66 7.07
N SER A 252 -17.39 -15.68 6.80
CA SER A 252 -16.94 -16.64 7.81
C SER A 252 -15.80 -16.09 8.67
N ILE A 253 -14.88 -15.33 8.06
CA ILE A 253 -13.77 -14.65 8.74
C ILE A 253 -14.24 -13.30 9.30
N GLY A 254 -15.23 -12.66 8.66
CA GLY A 254 -15.82 -11.40 9.12
C GLY A 254 -15.01 -10.15 8.78
N THR A 255 -14.15 -10.21 7.76
CA THR A 255 -13.27 -9.12 7.31
C THR A 255 -13.01 -9.22 5.79
N TYR A 256 -12.29 -8.24 5.23
CA TYR A 256 -11.85 -8.25 3.83
C TYR A 256 -10.51 -9.00 3.70
N LEU A 257 -10.38 -9.82 2.66
CA LEU A 257 -9.24 -10.72 2.46
C LEU A 257 -8.10 -10.13 1.63
N GLY A 258 -8.36 -9.10 0.83
CA GLY A 258 -7.33 -8.46 0.00
C GLY A 258 -7.69 -7.05 -0.42
N ASP A 259 -6.79 -6.39 -1.13
CA ASP A 259 -6.99 -5.07 -1.71
C ASP A 259 -6.98 -5.12 -3.24
N VAL A 260 -7.81 -4.28 -3.88
CA VAL A 260 -8.17 -4.41 -5.30
C VAL A 260 -6.96 -4.37 -6.22
N PHE A 261 -6.04 -3.41 -6.03
CA PHE A 261 -4.85 -3.33 -6.87
C PHE A 261 -3.92 -4.51 -6.56
N SER A 262 -3.72 -4.82 -5.28
CA SER A 262 -2.92 -5.95 -4.83
C SER A 262 -3.36 -7.27 -5.47
N VAL A 263 -4.63 -7.64 -5.33
CA VAL A 263 -5.13 -8.90 -5.89
C VAL A 263 -5.05 -8.91 -7.41
N ASN A 264 -5.32 -7.79 -8.08
CA ASN A 264 -5.25 -7.75 -9.54
C ASN A 264 -3.83 -8.05 -10.05
N TRP A 265 -2.77 -7.42 -9.51
CA TRP A 265 -1.41 -7.71 -9.99
C TRP A 265 -0.93 -9.10 -9.59
N MET A 266 -1.31 -9.59 -8.39
CA MET A 266 -0.93 -10.92 -7.92
C MET A 266 -1.60 -12.01 -8.75
N GLU A 267 -2.91 -11.91 -8.97
CA GLU A 267 -3.68 -12.89 -9.73
C GLU A 267 -3.36 -12.86 -11.22
N ASP A 268 -2.99 -11.71 -11.78
CA ASP A 268 -2.40 -11.59 -13.12
C ASP A 268 -1.07 -12.36 -13.19
N THR A 269 -0.16 -12.06 -12.26
CA THR A 269 1.14 -12.74 -12.15
C THR A 269 0.97 -14.26 -12.09
N GLU A 270 0.00 -14.79 -11.34
CA GLU A 270 -0.27 -16.24 -11.23
C GLU A 270 -0.68 -16.90 -12.56
N LYS A 271 -1.27 -16.14 -13.50
CA LYS A 271 -1.80 -16.63 -14.78
C LYS A 271 -0.78 -16.50 -15.91
N GLU A 272 0.02 -15.44 -15.89
CA GLU A 272 0.81 -15.00 -17.03
C GLU A 272 2.19 -15.65 -17.16
N ASP A 273 2.80 -15.46 -18.33
CA ASP A 273 4.19 -15.81 -18.55
C ASP A 273 5.14 -14.67 -18.21
N LEU A 274 5.71 -14.71 -17.00
CA LEU A 274 6.63 -13.67 -16.51
C LEU A 274 7.88 -13.47 -17.38
N THR A 275 8.26 -14.46 -18.18
CA THR A 275 9.39 -14.32 -19.14
C THR A 275 9.03 -13.49 -20.37
N ARG A 276 7.73 -13.28 -20.59
CA ARG A 276 7.16 -12.57 -21.75
C ARG A 276 6.50 -11.27 -21.34
N GLU A 277 5.79 -11.28 -20.23
CA GLU A 277 5.14 -10.09 -19.68
C GLU A 277 6.17 -9.09 -19.15
N SER A 278 5.94 -7.82 -19.46
CA SER A 278 6.75 -6.69 -19.02
C SER A 278 6.02 -5.86 -17.97
N LEU A 279 6.76 -5.05 -17.21
CA LEU A 279 6.20 -4.15 -16.19
C LEU A 279 5.07 -3.28 -16.74
N ASN A 280 5.27 -2.66 -17.92
CA ASN A 280 4.24 -1.83 -18.54
C ASN A 280 2.99 -2.64 -18.93
N ARG A 281 3.17 -3.92 -19.30
CA ARG A 281 2.06 -4.77 -19.70
C ARG A 281 1.19 -5.13 -18.49
N GLN A 282 1.83 -5.54 -17.40
CA GLN A 282 1.11 -5.79 -16.14
C GLN A 282 0.46 -4.51 -15.63
N PHE A 283 1.14 -3.37 -15.67
CA PHE A 283 0.56 -2.07 -15.34
C PHE A 283 -0.72 -1.78 -16.16
N GLU A 284 -0.69 -1.96 -17.48
CA GLU A 284 -1.87 -1.76 -18.33
C GLU A 284 -3.04 -2.68 -17.95
N ILE A 285 -2.76 -3.97 -17.64
CA ILE A 285 -3.78 -4.93 -17.22
C ILE A 285 -4.36 -4.51 -15.88
N VAL A 286 -3.52 -4.30 -14.88
CA VAL A 286 -3.91 -3.93 -13.52
C VAL A 286 -4.67 -2.61 -13.50
N ARG A 287 -4.26 -1.63 -14.32
CA ARG A 287 -4.98 -0.36 -14.49
C ARG A 287 -6.35 -0.55 -15.12
N ALA A 288 -6.50 -1.46 -16.08
CA ALA A 288 -7.79 -1.74 -16.71
C ALA A 288 -8.75 -2.53 -15.79
N GLU A 289 -8.20 -3.37 -14.91
CA GLU A 289 -8.96 -4.22 -13.99
C GLU A 289 -9.33 -3.51 -12.68
N THR A 290 -8.47 -2.60 -12.21
CA THR A 290 -8.69 -1.76 -11.02
C THR A 290 -9.62 -0.60 -11.38
N LYS A 291 -10.92 -0.85 -11.39
CA LYS A 291 -11.95 0.14 -11.79
C LYS A 291 -12.40 1.08 -10.67
N THR A 292 -11.83 0.93 -9.48
CA THR A 292 -12.23 1.63 -8.26
C THR A 292 -11.36 2.85 -7.96
N SER A 293 -10.17 2.90 -8.53
CA SER A 293 -9.16 3.96 -8.43
C SER A 293 -8.36 4.03 -9.74
N HIS A 294 -7.51 5.03 -9.88
CA HIS A 294 -6.62 5.24 -11.00
C HIS A 294 -5.23 4.72 -10.63
N VAL A 295 -4.87 3.58 -11.21
CA VAL A 295 -3.51 3.04 -11.09
C VAL A 295 -2.57 3.94 -11.90
N GLU A 296 -1.50 4.40 -11.25
CA GLU A 296 -0.51 5.32 -11.85
C GLU A 296 0.88 4.68 -11.91
N GLU A 297 1.75 5.25 -12.74
CA GLU A 297 3.17 4.88 -12.86
C GLU A 297 4.08 6.11 -12.72
N TYR A 298 5.26 5.93 -12.11
CA TYR A 298 6.22 7.02 -11.87
C TYR A 298 7.67 6.54 -12.04
N GLY A 299 8.58 7.52 -12.15
CA GLY A 299 10.02 7.28 -12.25
C GLY A 299 10.47 7.06 -13.69
N ASP A 300 11.40 6.13 -13.88
CA ASP A 300 11.99 5.77 -15.16
C ASP A 300 11.05 4.83 -15.93
N LEU A 301 10.18 5.40 -16.76
CA LEU A 301 9.20 4.64 -17.54
C LEU A 301 9.84 3.80 -18.66
N ASP A 302 11.09 4.07 -19.04
CA ASP A 302 11.81 3.22 -20.00
C ASP A 302 12.07 1.83 -19.42
N LEU A 303 12.08 1.69 -18.09
CA LEU A 303 12.08 0.39 -17.43
C LEU A 303 10.83 -0.44 -17.70
N GLY A 304 9.74 0.17 -18.18
CA GLY A 304 8.47 -0.50 -18.49
C GLY A 304 8.62 -1.72 -19.41
N ILE A 305 9.60 -1.75 -20.31
CA ILE A 305 9.87 -2.90 -21.20
C ILE A 305 10.49 -4.11 -20.48
N THR A 306 10.96 -3.92 -19.25
CA THR A 306 11.63 -4.95 -18.43
C THR A 306 10.67 -6.10 -18.14
N LYS A 307 11.13 -7.33 -18.36
CA LYS A 307 10.32 -8.54 -18.10
C LYS A 307 10.14 -8.77 -16.61
N LEU A 308 8.94 -9.17 -16.20
CA LEU A 308 8.64 -9.48 -14.81
C LEU A 308 9.58 -10.56 -14.27
N SER A 309 10.02 -11.50 -15.10
CA SER A 309 10.97 -12.53 -14.68
C SER A 309 12.30 -12.00 -14.17
N SER A 310 12.67 -10.78 -14.57
CA SER A 310 13.87 -10.13 -14.09
C SER A 310 13.69 -9.36 -12.79
N ILE A 311 12.44 -9.15 -12.34
CA ILE A 311 12.11 -8.36 -11.16
C ILE A 311 11.57 -9.25 -10.03
N ILE A 312 10.76 -10.27 -10.35
CA ILE A 312 10.11 -11.15 -9.36
C ILE A 312 10.41 -12.64 -9.57
N GLY A 313 11.34 -12.98 -10.49
CA GLY A 313 11.73 -14.36 -10.79
C GLY A 313 10.83 -15.05 -11.82
N TYR A 314 11.13 -16.31 -12.15
CA TYR A 314 10.40 -17.05 -13.19
C TYR A 314 9.50 -18.13 -12.58
N GLN A 315 8.26 -18.20 -13.05
CA GLN A 315 7.39 -19.30 -12.67
C GLN A 315 7.74 -20.58 -13.41
N SER A 316 7.84 -21.69 -12.67
CA SER A 316 7.96 -23.01 -13.31
C SER A 316 6.71 -23.34 -14.13
N MET A 317 6.88 -24.00 -15.29
CA MET A 317 5.74 -24.42 -16.12
C MET A 317 4.71 -25.28 -15.35
N ARG A 318 5.18 -26.07 -14.38
CA ARG A 318 4.31 -26.87 -13.51
C ARG A 318 3.38 -26.00 -12.67
N ASN A 319 3.91 -24.94 -12.05
CA ASN A 319 3.12 -24.03 -11.22
C ASN A 319 2.11 -23.27 -12.08
N ARG A 320 2.55 -22.76 -13.24
CA ARG A 320 1.65 -22.08 -14.20
C ARG A 320 0.51 -22.99 -14.66
N MET A 321 0.80 -24.23 -15.02
CA MET A 321 -0.23 -25.21 -15.41
C MET A 321 -1.20 -25.55 -14.26
N TRP A 322 -0.73 -25.54 -13.02
CA TRP A 322 -1.60 -25.76 -11.85
C TRP A 322 -2.51 -24.55 -11.63
N ASN A 323 -1.99 -23.32 -11.71
CA ASN A 323 -2.77 -22.08 -11.60
C ASN A 323 -3.84 -21.98 -12.69
N MET A 324 -3.48 -22.20 -13.97
CA MET A 324 -4.45 -22.18 -15.09
C MET A 324 -5.58 -23.20 -14.92
N LYS A 325 -5.32 -24.38 -14.34
CA LYS A 325 -6.38 -25.38 -14.09
C LYS A 325 -7.34 -24.95 -12.99
N ASN A 326 -6.86 -24.15 -12.03
CA ASN A 326 -7.65 -23.61 -10.94
C ASN A 326 -8.22 -22.21 -11.22
N GLU A 327 -7.98 -21.65 -12.42
CA GLU A 327 -8.39 -20.29 -12.81
C GLU A 327 -9.90 -20.02 -12.65
N LYS A 328 -10.73 -21.05 -12.70
CA LYS A 328 -12.17 -20.96 -12.43
C LYS A 328 -12.52 -20.52 -10.99
N SER A 329 -11.53 -20.37 -10.10
CA SER A 329 -11.69 -19.83 -8.75
C SER A 329 -11.45 -18.32 -8.63
N PHE A 330 -11.03 -17.62 -9.68
CA PHE A 330 -10.84 -16.17 -9.61
C PHE A 330 -12.20 -15.47 -9.60
N VAL A 331 -12.63 -15.08 -8.40
CA VAL A 331 -13.92 -14.42 -8.20
C VAL A 331 -13.76 -12.94 -8.54
N ARG A 332 -14.56 -12.44 -9.48
CA ARG A 332 -14.67 -10.99 -9.68
C ARG A 332 -15.34 -10.39 -8.45
N PHE A 333 -14.61 -9.59 -7.68
CA PHE A 333 -15.14 -8.91 -6.49
C PHE A 333 -16.25 -7.92 -6.88
N LYS A 334 -17.32 -7.90 -6.07
CA LYS A 334 -18.49 -6.99 -6.22
C LYS A 334 -18.74 -6.13 -4.99
N ASP A 335 -17.84 -6.27 -4.04
CA ASP A 335 -17.91 -5.84 -2.66
C ASP A 335 -16.77 -4.89 -2.34
N ALA A 336 -16.11 -4.35 -3.37
CA ALA A 336 -15.03 -3.41 -3.20
C ALA A 336 -15.51 -2.19 -2.39
N VAL A 337 -14.73 -1.82 -1.38
CA VAL A 337 -15.01 -0.65 -0.53
C VAL A 337 -13.77 0.21 -0.40
N PRO A 338 -13.90 1.55 -0.39
CA PRO A 338 -12.75 2.41 -0.12
C PRO A 338 -12.09 1.99 1.18
N SER A 339 -10.75 1.93 1.23
CA SER A 339 -10.00 1.44 2.39
C SER A 339 -10.41 2.17 3.69
N ILE A 340 -10.59 3.50 3.63
CA ILE A 340 -11.07 4.33 4.75
C ILE A 340 -12.49 3.95 5.26
N GLN A 341 -13.29 3.24 4.46
CA GLN A 341 -14.63 2.79 4.80
C GLN A 341 -14.69 1.32 5.26
N VAL A 342 -13.59 0.58 5.24
CA VAL A 342 -13.56 -0.84 5.65
C VAL A 342 -14.12 -1.03 7.07
N PRO A 343 -13.69 -0.29 8.11
CA PRO A 343 -14.25 -0.48 9.46
C PRO A 343 -15.77 -0.23 9.53
N ASN A 344 -16.26 0.78 8.81
CA ASN A 344 -17.70 1.08 8.72
C ASN A 344 -18.46 -0.06 8.04
N SER A 345 -17.92 -0.58 6.94
CA SER A 345 -18.52 -1.67 6.17
C SER A 345 -18.60 -2.95 7.01
N ILE A 346 -17.51 -3.32 7.68
CA ILE A 346 -17.48 -4.50 8.58
C ILE A 346 -18.51 -4.35 9.70
N LEU A 347 -18.54 -3.20 10.39
CA LEU A 347 -19.48 -3.00 11.50
C LEU A 347 -20.93 -2.92 11.05
N GLN A 348 -21.21 -2.35 9.89
CA GLN A 348 -22.55 -2.35 9.32
C GLN A 348 -23.02 -3.78 9.05
N ARG A 349 -22.17 -4.62 8.44
CA ARG A 349 -22.47 -6.05 8.21
C ARG A 349 -22.70 -6.81 9.52
N LYS A 350 -21.83 -6.60 10.53
CA LYS A 350 -22.02 -7.16 11.88
C LYS A 350 -23.34 -6.70 12.51
N LEU A 351 -23.70 -5.42 12.39
CA LEU A 351 -24.97 -4.89 12.90
C LEU A 351 -26.18 -5.52 12.22
N ASP A 352 -26.10 -5.75 10.91
CA ASP A 352 -27.20 -6.31 10.13
C ASP A 352 -27.44 -7.79 10.47
N SER A 353 -26.38 -8.56 10.74
CA SER A 353 -26.47 -9.97 11.16
C SER A 353 -26.81 -10.18 12.64
N THR A 354 -26.53 -9.19 13.51
CA THR A 354 -26.75 -9.29 14.95
C THR A 354 -28.23 -9.17 15.32
N LYS A 355 -28.78 -10.10 16.12
CA LYS A 355 -30.19 -10.08 16.56
C LYS A 355 -30.42 -9.40 17.92
N GLY A 356 -29.47 -9.50 18.84
CA GLY A 356 -29.60 -9.01 20.22
C GLY A 356 -29.73 -7.49 20.31
N ALA A 357 -30.76 -6.98 21.02
CA ALA A 357 -31.02 -5.54 21.09
C ALA A 357 -29.87 -4.75 21.73
N PHE A 358 -29.23 -5.31 22.77
CA PHE A 358 -28.10 -4.70 23.46
C PHE A 358 -26.86 -4.62 22.55
N ASP A 359 -26.44 -5.74 21.96
CA ASP A 359 -25.29 -5.80 21.06
C ASP A 359 -25.49 -4.91 19.83
N ARG A 360 -26.71 -4.88 19.27
CA ARG A 360 -27.05 -3.95 18.18
C ARG A 360 -26.93 -2.49 18.60
N MET A 361 -27.28 -2.15 19.85
CA MET A 361 -27.11 -0.78 20.37
C MET A 361 -25.63 -0.42 20.47
N GLU A 362 -24.79 -1.32 20.98
CA GLU A 362 -23.35 -1.12 21.06
C GLU A 362 -22.72 -0.94 19.67
N LEU A 363 -23.06 -1.80 18.71
CA LEU A 363 -22.60 -1.71 17.33
C LEU A 363 -23.05 -0.40 16.66
N LYS A 364 -24.29 0.05 16.90
CA LYS A 364 -24.78 1.35 16.40
C LYS A 364 -23.97 2.51 16.96
N MET A 365 -23.63 2.48 18.25
CA MET A 365 -22.81 3.51 18.88
C MET A 365 -21.40 3.53 18.27
N LYS A 366 -20.75 2.37 18.13
CA LYS A 366 -19.43 2.24 17.48
C LYS A 366 -19.45 2.78 16.05
N LEU A 367 -20.44 2.37 15.25
CA LEU A 367 -20.60 2.82 13.87
C LEU A 367 -20.86 4.33 13.78
N HIS A 368 -21.63 4.90 14.70
CA HIS A 368 -21.89 6.34 14.74
C HIS A 368 -20.60 7.13 14.98
N VAL A 369 -19.78 6.71 15.96
CA VAL A 369 -18.50 7.35 16.27
C VAL A 369 -17.53 7.24 15.08
N LEU A 370 -17.41 6.08 14.45
CA LEU A 370 -16.53 5.90 13.30
C LEU A 370 -16.94 6.75 12.10
N LYS A 371 -18.23 6.83 11.80
CA LYS A 371 -18.74 7.72 10.74
C LYS A 371 -18.40 9.18 11.01
N GLN A 372 -18.46 9.62 12.28
CA GLN A 372 -18.04 10.98 12.65
C GLN A 372 -16.54 11.18 12.49
N ASN A 373 -15.71 10.24 12.96
CA ASN A 373 -14.26 10.32 12.82
C ASN A 373 -13.85 10.45 11.35
N ILE A 374 -14.39 9.57 10.49
CA ILE A 374 -14.09 9.61 9.05
C ILE A 374 -14.55 10.94 8.44
N TYR A 375 -15.75 11.42 8.79
CA TYR A 375 -16.23 12.71 8.32
C TYR A 375 -15.26 13.84 8.70
N ILE A 376 -14.82 13.89 9.97
CA ILE A 376 -13.89 14.91 10.47
C ILE A 376 -12.55 14.83 9.74
N THR A 377 -11.94 13.64 9.68
CA THR A 377 -10.64 13.44 9.03
C THR A 377 -10.68 13.81 7.55
N THR A 378 -11.73 13.41 6.83
CA THR A 378 -11.89 13.76 5.40
C THR A 378 -11.99 15.28 5.21
N HIS A 379 -12.73 15.99 6.06
CA HIS A 379 -12.87 17.45 5.92
C HIS A 379 -11.59 18.19 6.31
N LEU A 380 -10.87 17.73 7.33
CA LEU A 380 -9.58 18.32 7.70
C LEU A 380 -8.52 18.07 6.65
N SER A 381 -8.50 16.88 6.05
CA SER A 381 -7.58 16.56 4.94
C SER A 381 -7.84 17.48 3.75
N LYS A 382 -9.12 17.71 3.40
CA LYS A 382 -9.51 18.69 2.38
C LYS A 382 -9.08 20.11 2.74
N PHE A 383 -9.18 20.50 4.01
CA PHE A 383 -8.73 21.80 4.48
C PHE A 383 -7.21 21.98 4.41
N VAL A 384 -6.44 20.99 4.86
CA VAL A 384 -4.97 20.97 4.78
C VAL A 384 -4.53 21.12 3.33
N ASN A 385 -5.15 20.38 2.42
CA ASN A 385 -4.95 20.53 0.98
C ASN A 385 -5.30 21.92 0.46
N PHE A 386 -6.51 22.40 0.75
CA PHE A 386 -6.98 23.70 0.28
C PHE A 386 -6.07 24.86 0.72
N CYS A 387 -5.50 24.75 1.93
CA CYS A 387 -4.61 25.76 2.49
C CYS A 387 -3.12 25.51 2.16
N ASN A 388 -2.77 24.51 1.34
CA ASN A 388 -1.39 24.08 1.07
C ASN A 388 -0.55 23.93 2.35
N MET A 389 -1.17 23.41 3.42
CA MET A 389 -0.49 23.19 4.69
C MET A 389 0.35 21.91 4.62
N PRO A 390 1.50 21.86 5.33
CA PRO A 390 2.22 20.60 5.49
C PRO A 390 1.33 19.54 6.13
N TRP A 391 1.34 18.32 5.60
CA TRP A 391 0.52 17.21 6.11
C TRP A 391 0.79 16.84 7.57
N THR A 392 2.00 17.15 8.06
CA THR A 392 2.36 17.09 9.50
C THR A 392 1.45 17.92 10.40
N ARG A 393 0.68 18.86 9.84
CA ARG A 393 -0.35 19.62 10.57
C ARG A 393 -1.63 18.83 10.79
N LEU A 394 -1.96 17.85 9.96
CA LEU A 394 -3.20 17.08 10.10
C LEU A 394 -3.27 16.33 11.45
N PRO A 395 -2.24 15.56 11.88
CA PRO A 395 -2.25 14.94 13.21
C PRO A 395 -2.36 15.96 14.35
N VAL A 396 -1.75 17.15 14.21
CA VAL A 396 -1.85 18.24 15.19
C VAL A 396 -3.29 18.77 15.29
N MET A 397 -3.94 18.99 14.14
CA MET A 397 -5.34 19.44 14.07
C MET A 397 -6.29 18.41 14.65
N LEU A 398 -6.10 17.13 14.31
CA LEU A 398 -6.89 16.03 14.86
C LEU A 398 -6.72 15.90 16.38
N ASN A 399 -5.48 16.00 16.89
CA ASN A 399 -5.22 16.01 18.33
C ASN A 399 -5.86 17.22 19.03
N ALA A 400 -5.82 18.41 18.41
CA ALA A 400 -6.46 19.60 18.95
C ALA A 400 -7.99 19.42 19.05
N ILE A 401 -8.62 18.87 18.01
CA ILE A 401 -10.05 18.57 17.99
C ILE A 401 -10.40 17.52 19.04
N ASN A 402 -9.66 16.41 19.10
CA ASN A 402 -9.87 15.38 20.12
C ASN A 402 -9.77 15.93 21.54
N LYS A 403 -8.75 16.76 21.80
CA LYS A 403 -8.55 17.39 23.11
C LYS A 403 -9.70 18.34 23.45
N GLN A 404 -10.25 19.05 22.47
CA GLN A 404 -11.39 19.93 22.67
C GLN A 404 -12.68 19.12 22.90
N CYS A 405 -12.96 18.09 22.09
CA CYS A 405 -14.11 17.20 22.26
C CYS A 405 -14.08 16.47 23.61
N SER A 406 -12.90 16.02 24.04
CA SER A 406 -12.71 15.39 25.36
C SER A 406 -13.04 16.34 26.51
N LYS A 407 -12.67 17.63 26.41
CA LYS A 407 -13.03 18.65 27.41
C LYS A 407 -14.53 18.94 27.45
N GLU A 408 -15.23 18.73 26.34
CA GLU A 408 -16.68 18.94 26.20
C GLU A 408 -17.51 17.67 26.47
N ASN A 409 -16.88 16.59 26.97
CA ASN A 409 -17.50 15.26 27.14
C ASN A 409 -18.13 14.69 25.85
N VAL A 410 -17.60 15.09 24.69
CA VAL A 410 -17.96 14.52 23.38
C VAL A 410 -17.00 13.37 23.08
N ASN A 411 -17.55 12.16 23.05
CA ASN A 411 -16.76 10.93 22.97
C ASN A 411 -16.39 10.61 21.50
N LEU A 412 -15.33 11.24 20.98
CA LEU A 412 -14.65 10.79 19.75
C LEU A 412 -13.69 9.66 20.15
N ILE A 413 -14.15 8.41 20.15
CA ILE A 413 -13.26 7.27 20.41
C ILE A 413 -12.30 7.15 19.21
N GLY A 414 -11.00 7.29 19.48
CA GLY A 414 -9.95 6.61 18.73
C GLY A 414 -9.75 7.03 17.28
N LEU A 415 -9.44 8.30 17.02
CA LEU A 415 -8.92 8.74 15.70
C LEU A 415 -7.62 8.02 15.28
N LYS A 416 -6.87 7.45 16.24
CA LYS A 416 -5.64 6.70 16.03
C LYS A 416 -5.82 5.21 15.70
N ASN A 417 -7.02 4.65 15.86
CA ASN A 417 -7.28 3.21 15.64
C ASN A 417 -8.10 2.94 14.38
N VAL A 418 -8.35 3.98 13.57
CA VAL A 418 -9.15 3.94 12.33
C VAL A 418 -8.27 4.10 11.09
N ILE A 419 -7.04 4.54 11.29
CA ILE A 419 -5.98 4.66 10.29
C ILE A 419 -4.97 3.58 10.61
#